data_AF-A0A4S8KNV5-F1
#
_entry.id   AF-A0A4S8KNV5-F1
#
_cell.length_a   1.000
_cell.length_b   1.000
_cell.length_c   1.000
_cell.angle_alpha   90.00
_cell.angle_beta   90.00
_cell.angle_gamma   90.00
#
_symmetry.space_group_name_H-M   'P 1'
#
loop_
_entity.id
_entity.type
_entity.pdbx_description
1 polymer ?
#
loop_
_entity_poly.entity_id
_entity_poly.type
_entity_poly.pdbx_seq_one_letter_code
_entity_poly.pdbx_strand_id
1 'polypeptide(L)'
;MLKELPNLLPSTSMTGTNTQIRCFGHIPNLAVKAILSIFDSPTNKTDNGNDEVLKNLEDAFEESNDELDSASGDEDIDMAEVGEDEEAEYDENDDTSSRAAADAAEIEELGQNLEEVKALSTDDKKAGYITITKLRKLGKMFRNNDILQNELVQCCKTDNIEPKKMIRAVDTRWNTMLDVIDRALYLRLPLDRLLSMGKYTRKGKGKKMLVHLKLSSDEWDLLVEIRPILKWFKIATQHFSKSNRPLLAEVIPYIDSITKKLEDVIGDYSKSPIVRAAAAKGYAIMNKYYGKTDYSIMYRMCMSTFFHLL
;
A
#
# COMPACT_ATOMS: atom_id res chain seq x y z
N MET A 1 -20.60 -13.22 -17.98
CA MET A 1 -21.46 -13.18 -16.77
C MET A 1 -22.51 -12.06 -16.84
N LEU A 2 -22.16 -10.77 -16.82
CA LEU A 2 -23.17 -9.67 -16.86
C LEU A 2 -24.06 -9.63 -18.11
N LYS A 3 -23.55 -10.03 -19.28
CA LYS A 3 -24.34 -10.14 -20.52
C LYS A 3 -25.37 -11.29 -20.48
N GLU A 4 -25.14 -12.30 -19.63
CA GLU A 4 -26.00 -13.48 -19.50
C GLU A 4 -26.99 -13.35 -18.32
N LEU A 5 -26.75 -12.40 -17.39
CA LEU A 5 -27.62 -12.16 -16.24
C LEU A 5 -29.11 -11.96 -16.61
N PRO A 6 -29.45 -11.21 -17.67
CA PRO A 6 -30.84 -11.04 -18.10
C PRO A 6 -31.51 -12.36 -18.52
N ASN A 7 -30.73 -13.35 -18.96
CA ASN A 7 -31.23 -14.67 -19.36
C ASN A 7 -31.38 -15.63 -18.16
N LEU A 8 -30.69 -15.33 -17.05
CA LEU A 8 -30.67 -16.15 -15.83
C LEU A 8 -31.63 -15.65 -14.75
N LEU A 9 -32.18 -14.44 -14.90
CA LEU A 9 -33.08 -13.83 -13.95
C LEU A 9 -34.48 -13.67 -14.54
N PRO A 10 -35.53 -13.59 -13.70
CA PRO A 10 -36.90 -13.35 -14.18
C PRO A 10 -36.96 -12.09 -15.03
N SER A 11 -37.85 -12.05 -16.03
CA SER A 11 -38.06 -10.87 -16.89
C SER A 11 -38.51 -9.61 -16.14
N THR A 12 -38.96 -9.78 -14.89
CA THR A 12 -39.31 -8.71 -13.94
C THR A 12 -38.12 -8.21 -13.12
N SER A 13 -36.94 -8.81 -13.27
CA SER A 13 -35.73 -8.42 -12.56
C SER A 13 -35.27 -7.05 -13.04
N MET A 14 -35.14 -6.10 -12.12
CA MET A 14 -34.61 -4.77 -12.41
C MET A 14 -33.11 -4.76 -12.70
N THR A 15 -32.48 -5.91 -12.95
CA THR A 15 -31.03 -6.04 -13.11
C THR A 15 -30.57 -5.50 -14.45
N GLY A 16 -29.86 -4.37 -14.42
CA GLY A 16 -29.25 -3.74 -15.58
C GLY A 16 -28.17 -2.73 -15.15
N THR A 17 -27.51 -2.10 -16.11
CA THR A 17 -26.49 -1.06 -15.82
C THR A 17 -27.06 0.09 -14.98
N ASN A 18 -28.35 0.40 -15.16
CA ASN A 18 -29.03 1.51 -14.49
C ASN A 18 -29.36 1.25 -13.02
N THR A 19 -29.27 0.01 -12.55
CA THR A 19 -29.55 -0.38 -11.16
C THR A 19 -28.36 -1.06 -10.49
N GLN A 20 -27.24 -1.17 -11.22
CA GLN A 20 -26.06 -1.85 -10.76
C GLN A 20 -25.40 -1.04 -9.64
N ILE A 21 -25.25 -1.67 -8.47
CA ILE A 21 -24.45 -1.15 -7.37
C ILE A 21 -23.09 -1.82 -7.44
N ARG A 22 -22.03 -1.01 -7.46
CA ARG A 22 -20.66 -1.49 -7.36
C ARG A 22 -20.28 -1.59 -5.88
N CYS A 23 -19.56 -2.64 -5.51
CA CYS A 23 -19.04 -2.76 -4.15
C CYS A 23 -18.10 -1.58 -3.87
N PHE A 24 -18.50 -0.67 -2.99
CA PHE A 24 -17.67 0.50 -2.72
C PHE A 24 -16.31 0.08 -2.18
N GLY A 25 -16.22 -0.90 -1.28
CA GLY A 25 -14.94 -1.38 -0.74
C GLY A 25 -13.93 -1.85 -1.80
N HIS A 26 -14.39 -2.29 -2.98
CA HIS A 26 -13.50 -2.64 -4.10
C HIS A 26 -12.82 -1.42 -4.72
N ILE A 27 -13.47 -0.24 -4.70
CA ILE A 27 -12.96 0.98 -5.34
C ILE A 27 -11.73 1.55 -4.59
N PRO A 28 -11.75 1.80 -3.26
CA PRO A 28 -10.55 2.14 -2.49
C PRO A 28 -9.43 1.13 -2.64
N ASN A 29 -9.75 -0.17 -2.67
CA ASN A 29 -8.75 -1.21 -2.87
C ASN A 29 -8.05 -1.09 -4.24
N LEU A 30 -8.80 -0.87 -5.32
CA LEU A 30 -8.22 -0.61 -6.65
C LEU A 30 -7.39 0.67 -6.66
N ALA A 31 -7.89 1.74 -6.04
CA ALA A 31 -7.19 3.02 -5.98
C ALA A 31 -5.85 2.88 -5.25
N VAL A 32 -5.80 2.16 -4.13
CA VAL A 32 -4.55 1.94 -3.40
C VAL A 32 -3.61 1.01 -4.16
N LYS A 33 -4.11 -0.04 -4.82
CA LYS A 33 -3.27 -0.82 -5.74
C LYS A 33 -2.65 0.07 -6.81
N ALA A 34 -3.41 1.00 -7.39
CA ALA A 34 -2.89 1.94 -8.38
C ALA A 34 -1.84 2.91 -7.80
N ILE A 35 -2.06 3.40 -6.58
CA ILE A 35 -1.12 4.27 -5.84
C ILE A 35 0.19 3.51 -5.58
N LEU A 36 0.11 2.28 -5.05
CA LEU A 36 1.29 1.50 -4.69
C LEU A 36 2.06 0.98 -5.92
N SER A 37 1.37 0.74 -7.03
CA SER A 37 2.00 0.22 -8.25
C SER A 37 3.07 1.16 -8.83
N ILE A 38 3.09 2.44 -8.45
CA ILE A 38 4.12 3.38 -8.92
C ILE A 38 5.47 3.15 -8.24
N PHE A 39 5.46 2.46 -7.10
CA PHE A 39 6.63 2.11 -6.30
C PHE A 39 7.07 0.67 -6.50
N ASP A 40 6.34 -0.11 -7.30
CA ASP A 40 6.71 -1.48 -7.62
C ASP A 40 7.71 -1.51 -8.78
N SER A 41 8.43 -2.63 -8.94
CA SER A 41 9.35 -2.81 -10.06
C SER A 41 8.58 -2.65 -11.38
N PRO A 42 9.13 -1.98 -12.39
CA PRO A 42 8.54 -1.96 -13.72
C PRO A 42 8.52 -3.39 -14.27
N THR A 43 7.40 -4.07 -14.09
CA THR A 43 7.21 -5.41 -14.64
C THR A 43 7.32 -5.35 -16.15
N ASN A 44 8.32 -6.07 -16.68
CA ASN A 44 8.63 -6.22 -18.09
C ASN A 44 7.41 -6.04 -19.01
N LYS A 45 7.41 -4.98 -19.83
CA LYS A 45 6.70 -4.75 -21.11
C LYS A 45 6.07 -3.35 -21.16
N THR A 46 6.88 -2.30 -21.31
CA THR A 46 6.84 -1.43 -22.50
C THR A 46 7.80 -0.24 -22.37
N ASP A 47 8.70 -0.18 -23.35
CA ASP A 47 9.49 0.96 -23.85
C ASP A 47 10.77 1.43 -23.11
N ASN A 48 11.88 1.27 -23.86
CA ASN A 48 13.19 1.94 -23.85
C ASN A 48 14.05 2.02 -22.57
N GLY A 49 15.08 1.17 -22.52
CA GLY A 49 16.43 1.37 -21.92
C GLY A 49 16.53 1.59 -20.40
N ASN A 50 15.50 2.12 -19.76
CA ASN A 50 15.48 2.53 -18.36
C ASN A 50 15.05 1.39 -17.43
N ASP A 51 14.26 0.43 -17.95
CA ASP A 51 13.90 -0.82 -17.26
C ASP A 51 15.15 -1.64 -16.91
N GLU A 52 16.19 -1.61 -17.75
CA GLU A 52 17.43 -2.35 -17.51
C GLU A 52 18.17 -1.82 -16.27
N VAL A 53 18.11 -0.50 -16.00
CA VAL A 53 18.77 0.08 -14.81
C VAL A 53 18.02 -0.24 -13.52
N LEU A 54 16.69 -0.19 -13.51
CA LEU A 54 15.91 -0.61 -12.33
C LEU A 54 16.01 -2.12 -12.10
N LYS A 55 15.98 -2.91 -13.17
CA LYS A 55 16.16 -4.36 -13.10
C LYS A 55 17.54 -4.76 -12.61
N ASN A 56 18.60 -4.11 -13.08
CA ASN A 56 19.95 -4.32 -12.55
C ASN A 56 20.08 -3.89 -11.08
N LEU A 57 19.34 -2.88 -10.64
CA LEU A 57 19.27 -2.49 -9.22
C LEU A 57 18.48 -3.53 -8.41
N GLU A 58 17.40 -4.08 -8.94
CA GLU A 58 16.62 -5.18 -8.36
C GLU A 58 17.49 -6.42 -8.21
N ASP A 59 18.14 -6.87 -9.28
CA ASP A 59 19.06 -8.01 -9.30
C ASP A 59 20.20 -7.81 -8.28
N ALA A 60 20.82 -6.61 -8.21
CA ALA A 60 21.83 -6.30 -7.22
C ALA A 60 21.29 -6.27 -5.77
N PHE A 61 20.03 -5.85 -5.58
CA PHE A 61 19.37 -5.88 -4.28
C PHE A 61 18.96 -7.32 -3.90
N GLU A 62 18.59 -8.17 -4.86
CA GLU A 62 18.22 -9.58 -4.67
C GLU A 62 19.44 -10.48 -4.44
N GLU A 63 20.55 -10.28 -5.14
CA GLU A 63 21.81 -11.00 -4.89
C GLU A 63 22.35 -10.77 -3.47
N SER A 64 22.13 -9.59 -2.89
CA SER A 64 22.46 -9.33 -1.48
C SER A 64 21.58 -10.10 -0.48
N ASN A 65 20.50 -10.72 -0.96
CA ASN A 65 19.41 -11.27 -0.17
C ASN A 65 19.50 -12.79 0.02
N ASP A 66 20.04 -13.54 -0.95
CA ASP A 66 20.21 -15.02 -0.87
C ASP A 66 21.15 -15.46 0.26
N GLU A 67 21.99 -14.55 0.78
CA GLU A 67 22.82 -14.82 1.96
C GLU A 67 22.05 -14.72 3.31
N LEU A 68 20.82 -14.20 3.34
CA LEU A 68 20.09 -13.86 4.58
C LEU A 68 19.14 -14.96 5.11
N ASP A 69 18.66 -15.85 4.24
CA ASP A 69 17.69 -16.93 4.56
C ASP A 69 18.32 -18.20 5.18
N SER A 70 19.65 -18.26 5.31
CA SER A 70 20.37 -19.49 5.67
C SER A 70 20.77 -19.65 7.15
N ALA A 71 20.33 -18.76 8.06
CA ALA A 71 20.72 -18.85 9.47
C ALA A 71 19.55 -18.52 10.42
N SER A 72 18.76 -19.54 10.73
CA SER A 72 18.04 -19.69 12.00
C SER A 72 18.96 -20.45 12.97
N GLY A 73 19.71 -19.72 13.78
CA GLY A 73 20.43 -20.31 14.92
C GLY A 73 19.52 -20.28 16.13
N ASP A 74 19.10 -21.46 16.59
CA ASP A 74 18.49 -21.66 17.90
C ASP A 74 19.53 -21.30 18.97
N GLU A 75 19.49 -20.07 19.47
CA GLU A 75 20.11 -19.71 20.75
C GLU A 75 18.98 -19.29 21.69
N ASP A 76 18.85 -20.00 22.82
CA ASP A 76 17.89 -19.73 23.89
C ASP A 76 18.11 -18.29 24.42
N ILE A 77 17.34 -17.34 23.91
CA ILE A 77 17.36 -15.94 24.32
C ILE A 77 16.06 -15.61 25.04
N ASP A 78 16.19 -15.04 26.24
CA ASP A 78 15.06 -14.52 27.03
C ASP A 78 14.19 -13.60 26.17
N MET A 79 12.99 -14.09 25.85
CA MET A 79 11.95 -13.34 25.14
C MET A 79 11.60 -12.09 25.93
N ALA A 80 11.97 -10.91 25.41
CA ALA A 80 11.53 -9.66 26.01
C ALA A 80 9.99 -9.57 25.88
N GLU A 81 9.29 -9.43 27.01
CA GLU A 81 7.85 -9.16 27.00
C GLU A 81 7.59 -7.85 26.23
N VAL A 82 6.92 -7.97 25.09
CA VAL A 82 6.35 -6.87 24.32
C VAL A 82 4.84 -7.00 24.49
N GLY A 83 4.15 -5.91 24.81
CA GLY A 83 2.69 -5.92 24.90
C GLY A 83 2.08 -6.50 23.63
N GLU A 84 1.05 -7.34 23.77
CA GLU A 84 0.28 -7.86 22.65
C GLU A 84 -0.36 -6.69 21.91
N ASP A 85 0.29 -6.21 20.85
CA ASP A 85 -0.41 -5.44 19.84
C ASP A 85 -1.41 -6.41 19.20
N GLU A 86 -2.71 -6.13 19.31
CA GLU A 86 -3.77 -6.87 18.62
C GLU A 86 -3.48 -6.85 17.11
N GLU A 87 -2.74 -7.84 16.63
CA GLU A 87 -2.64 -8.13 15.21
C GLU A 87 -4.00 -8.65 14.78
N ALA A 88 -4.69 -7.88 13.94
CA ALA A 88 -5.93 -8.34 13.35
C ALA A 88 -5.63 -9.61 12.53
N GLU A 89 -6.09 -10.75 13.06
CA GLU A 89 -6.01 -12.04 12.42
C GLU A 89 -7.00 -12.04 11.24
N TYR A 90 -6.49 -12.11 10.02
CA TYR A 90 -7.32 -12.08 8.82
C TYR A 90 -7.27 -13.45 8.14
N ASP A 91 -8.43 -14.08 8.05
CA ASP A 91 -8.66 -15.36 7.39
C ASP A 91 -8.40 -15.29 5.87
N GLU A 92 -7.79 -16.34 5.31
CA GLU A 92 -7.41 -16.46 3.90
C GLU A 92 -8.51 -17.19 3.13
N ASN A 93 -9.12 -16.52 2.14
CA ASN A 93 -9.87 -17.21 1.09
C ASN A 93 -9.28 -16.83 -0.27
N ASP A 94 -8.60 -17.81 -0.87
CA ASP A 94 -7.91 -17.74 -2.16
C ASP A 94 -8.79 -18.33 -3.26
N ASP A 95 -9.35 -17.46 -4.12
CA ASP A 95 -9.86 -17.86 -5.45
C ASP A 95 -10.05 -16.64 -6.40
N THR A 96 -8.99 -15.89 -6.73
CA THR A 96 -9.14 -14.67 -7.59
C THR A 96 -8.04 -14.35 -8.61
N SER A 97 -7.28 -15.34 -9.09
CA SER A 97 -6.20 -15.11 -10.09
C SER A 97 -6.64 -14.34 -11.36
N SER A 98 -7.84 -14.64 -11.91
CA SER A 98 -8.35 -13.95 -13.11
C SER A 98 -8.78 -12.49 -12.89
N ARG A 99 -9.24 -12.15 -11.68
CA ARG A 99 -9.67 -10.79 -11.33
C ARG A 99 -8.47 -9.88 -11.10
N ALA A 100 -7.41 -10.39 -10.49
CA ALA A 100 -6.19 -9.64 -10.24
C ALA A 100 -5.54 -9.14 -11.55
N ALA A 101 -5.53 -9.95 -12.61
CA ALA A 101 -5.01 -9.55 -13.91
C ALA A 101 -5.85 -8.46 -14.59
N ALA A 102 -7.18 -8.53 -14.48
CA ALA A 102 -8.07 -7.50 -15.01
C ALA A 102 -7.93 -6.17 -14.24
N ASP A 103 -7.82 -6.23 -12.90
CA ASP A 103 -7.54 -5.07 -12.06
C ASP A 103 -6.22 -4.40 -12.48
N ALA A 104 -5.16 -5.20 -12.70
CA ALA A 104 -3.84 -4.69 -13.10
C ALA A 104 -3.88 -4.00 -14.46
N ALA A 105 -4.53 -4.61 -15.47
CA ALA A 105 -4.68 -4.01 -16.79
C ALA A 105 -5.47 -2.68 -16.75
N GLU A 106 -6.52 -2.61 -15.92
CA GLU A 106 -7.28 -1.37 -15.70
C GLU A 106 -6.41 -0.26 -15.07
N ILE A 107 -5.58 -0.61 -14.08
CA ILE A 107 -4.66 0.32 -13.41
C ILE A 107 -3.60 0.87 -14.38
N GLU A 108 -3.08 0.00 -15.25
CA GLU A 108 -2.10 0.36 -16.27
C GLU A 108 -2.71 1.30 -17.32
N GLU A 109 -3.88 0.93 -17.86
CA GLU A 109 -4.61 1.71 -18.88
C GLU A 109 -4.89 3.14 -18.41
N LEU A 110 -5.34 3.30 -17.16
CA LEU A 110 -5.68 4.60 -16.58
C LEU A 110 -4.45 5.40 -16.14
N GLY A 111 -3.35 4.72 -15.79
CA GLY A 111 -2.16 5.35 -15.26
C GLY A 111 -1.18 5.85 -16.33
N GLN A 112 -1.04 5.14 -17.45
CA GLN A 112 0.00 5.41 -18.46
C GLN A 112 -0.10 6.80 -19.12
N ASN A 113 -1.30 7.41 -19.12
CA ASN A 113 -1.53 8.67 -19.81
C ASN A 113 -1.55 9.91 -18.91
N LEU A 114 -1.43 9.74 -17.60
CA LEU A 114 -1.44 10.84 -16.63
C LEU A 114 -0.18 11.69 -16.76
N GLU A 115 -0.35 13.01 -16.77
CA GLU A 115 0.75 13.97 -16.95
C GLU A 115 1.77 13.85 -15.82
N GLU A 116 1.30 13.68 -14.58
CA GLU A 116 2.14 13.50 -13.40
C GLU A 116 3.00 12.24 -13.50
N VAL A 117 2.46 11.17 -14.07
CA VAL A 117 3.18 9.90 -14.25
C VAL A 117 4.20 10.00 -15.40
N LYS A 118 3.84 10.70 -16.48
CA LYS A 118 4.74 10.96 -17.63
C LYS A 118 5.88 11.90 -17.25
N ALA A 119 5.62 12.88 -16.37
CA ALA A 119 6.60 13.85 -15.91
C ALA A 119 7.60 13.28 -14.90
N LEU A 120 7.39 12.06 -14.38
CA LEU A 120 8.33 11.45 -13.43
C LEU A 120 9.69 11.15 -14.06
N SER A 121 10.74 11.66 -13.43
CA SER A 121 12.10 11.28 -13.79
C SER A 121 12.40 9.83 -13.38
N THR A 122 13.41 9.25 -14.01
CA THR A 122 13.92 7.92 -13.65
C THR A 122 14.42 7.89 -12.21
N ASP A 123 14.97 8.99 -11.71
CA ASP A 123 15.51 9.06 -10.35
C ASP A 123 14.41 9.15 -9.30
N ASP A 124 13.29 9.83 -9.58
CA ASP A 124 12.10 9.84 -8.72
C ASP A 124 11.52 8.42 -8.58
N LYS A 125 11.41 7.69 -9.71
CA LYS A 125 10.94 6.29 -9.73
C LYS A 125 11.84 5.39 -8.90
N LYS A 126 13.16 5.50 -9.08
CA LYS A 126 14.15 4.73 -8.31
C LYS A 126 14.07 5.03 -6.83
N ALA A 127 14.00 6.31 -6.44
CA ALA A 127 13.94 6.71 -5.04
C ALA A 127 12.72 6.09 -4.34
N GLY A 128 11.55 6.15 -4.96
CA GLY A 128 10.35 5.53 -4.41
C GLY A 128 10.42 4.00 -4.36
N TYR A 129 10.86 3.36 -5.44
CA TYR A 129 11.03 1.91 -5.50
C TYR A 129 11.97 1.41 -4.40
N ILE A 130 13.15 2.04 -4.26
CA ILE A 130 14.13 1.67 -3.23
C ILE A 130 13.54 1.86 -1.83
N THR A 131 12.86 2.97 -1.58
CA THR A 131 12.26 3.27 -0.27
C THR A 131 11.29 2.17 0.17
N ILE A 132 10.31 1.84 -0.67
CA ILE A 132 9.29 0.83 -0.33
C ILE A 132 9.92 -0.57 -0.29
N THR A 133 10.88 -0.87 -1.16
CA THR A 133 11.58 -2.16 -1.18
C THR A 133 12.40 -2.38 0.09
N LYS A 134 13.17 -1.39 0.55
CA LYS A 134 13.88 -1.45 1.84
C LYS A 134 12.91 -1.73 2.98
N LEU A 135 11.77 -1.03 2.99
CA LEU A 135 10.76 -1.19 4.04
C LEU A 135 10.11 -2.59 4.04
N ARG A 136 9.76 -3.12 2.86
CA ARG A 136 9.28 -4.51 2.71
C ARG A 136 10.31 -5.52 3.20
N LYS A 137 11.58 -5.34 2.84
CA LYS A 137 12.70 -6.20 3.26
C LYS A 137 12.91 -6.15 4.77
N LEU A 138 12.93 -4.97 5.37
CA LEU A 138 12.99 -4.81 6.83
C LEU A 138 11.85 -5.59 7.50
N GLY A 139 10.59 -5.38 7.06
CA GLY A 139 9.45 -6.12 7.60
C GLY A 139 9.60 -7.64 7.51
N LYS A 140 10.08 -8.18 6.37
CA LYS A 140 10.31 -9.62 6.19
C LYS A 140 11.42 -10.14 7.11
N MET A 141 12.56 -9.45 7.15
CA MET A 141 13.71 -9.89 7.95
C MET A 141 13.40 -9.91 9.45
N PHE A 142 12.78 -8.85 9.96
CA PHE A 142 12.45 -8.75 11.38
C PHE A 142 11.41 -9.80 11.79
N ARG A 143 10.41 -10.06 10.95
CA ARG A 143 9.38 -11.07 11.26
C ARG A 143 9.95 -12.48 11.46
N ASN A 144 11.01 -12.83 10.73
CA ASN A 144 11.61 -14.16 10.76
C ASN A 144 12.82 -14.27 11.70
N ASN A 145 13.16 -13.22 12.46
CA ASN A 145 14.38 -13.16 13.25
C ASN A 145 14.13 -12.56 14.64
N ASP A 146 13.90 -13.44 15.62
CA ASP A 146 13.61 -13.05 17.01
C ASP A 146 14.78 -12.32 17.67
N ILE A 147 16.02 -12.68 17.33
CA ILE A 147 17.22 -11.98 17.81
C ILE A 147 17.16 -10.51 17.38
N LEU A 148 16.90 -10.26 16.10
CA LEU A 148 16.81 -8.92 15.55
C LEU A 148 15.62 -8.12 16.15
N GLN A 149 14.49 -8.78 16.40
CA GLN A 149 13.34 -8.17 17.09
C GLN A 149 13.68 -7.80 18.54
N ASN A 150 14.33 -8.69 19.28
CA ASN A 150 14.74 -8.45 20.66
C ASN A 150 15.75 -7.29 20.74
N GLU A 151 16.70 -7.22 19.80
CA GLU A 151 17.63 -6.08 19.72
C GLU A 151 16.92 -4.75 19.42
N LEU A 152 15.89 -4.77 18.58
CA LEU A 152 15.07 -3.59 18.32
C LEU A 152 14.29 -3.17 19.56
N VAL A 153 13.76 -4.11 20.32
CA VAL A 153 13.12 -3.85 21.62
C VAL A 153 14.11 -3.17 22.58
N GLN A 154 15.36 -3.61 22.63
CA GLN A 154 16.39 -2.94 23.45
C GLN A 154 16.72 -1.53 22.94
N CYS A 155 16.74 -1.32 21.62
CA CYS A 155 16.88 0.02 21.04
C CYS A 155 15.70 0.91 21.43
N CYS A 156 14.46 0.40 21.41
CA CYS A 156 13.27 1.13 21.86
C CYS A 156 13.41 1.58 23.32
N LYS A 157 13.83 0.68 24.22
CA LYS A 157 14.09 1.01 25.63
C LYS A 157 15.15 2.09 25.79
N THR A 158 16.22 2.02 24.99
CA THR A 158 17.30 3.01 24.99
C THR A 158 16.82 4.39 24.52
N ASP A 159 15.94 4.42 23.51
CA ASP A 159 15.36 5.64 22.97
C ASP A 159 14.11 6.12 23.73
N ASN A 160 13.77 5.44 24.83
CA ASN A 160 12.60 5.73 25.66
C ASN A 160 11.27 5.72 24.88
N ILE A 161 11.16 4.78 23.93
CA ILE A 161 9.99 4.52 23.09
C ILE A 161 9.38 3.20 23.55
N GLU A 162 8.06 3.14 23.67
CA GLU A 162 7.36 1.90 24.03
C GLU A 162 7.67 0.81 22.99
N PRO A 163 8.26 -0.34 23.40
CA PRO A 163 8.72 -1.35 22.46
C PRO A 163 7.60 -1.94 21.62
N LYS A 164 7.88 -2.06 20.33
CA LYS A 164 6.95 -2.58 19.34
C LYS A 164 7.73 -3.42 18.34
N LYS A 165 7.21 -4.61 17.99
CA LYS A 165 7.82 -5.46 16.96
C LYS A 165 7.64 -4.84 15.58
N MET A 166 8.62 -5.02 14.69
CA MET A 166 8.41 -4.71 13.28
C MET A 166 7.49 -5.74 12.63
N ILE A 167 6.63 -5.28 11.72
CA ILE A 167 5.66 -6.09 11.00
C ILE A 167 5.97 -6.16 9.50
N ARG A 168 5.42 -7.16 8.81
CA ARG A 168 5.64 -7.39 7.38
C ARG A 168 4.41 -6.98 6.56
N ALA A 169 4.65 -6.41 5.38
CA ALA A 169 3.60 -6.23 4.38
C ALA A 169 3.13 -7.59 3.84
N VAL A 170 1.87 -7.68 3.48
CA VAL A 170 1.26 -8.83 2.81
C VAL A 170 0.80 -8.34 1.44
N ASP A 171 1.45 -8.82 0.39
CA ASP A 171 1.24 -8.29 -0.97
C ASP A 171 -0.20 -8.47 -1.47
N THR A 172 -0.88 -9.52 -1.00
CA THR A 172 -2.30 -9.77 -1.31
C THR A 172 -3.25 -8.83 -0.57
N ARG A 173 -2.76 -8.04 0.41
CA ARG A 173 -3.56 -7.17 1.29
C ARG A 173 -2.96 -5.78 1.39
N TRP A 174 -3.40 -4.88 0.51
CA TRP A 174 -2.90 -3.50 0.41
C TRP A 174 -2.86 -2.71 1.73
N ASN A 175 -3.79 -2.94 2.67
CA ASN A 175 -3.85 -2.24 3.97
C ASN A 175 -2.59 -2.45 4.81
N THR A 176 -1.92 -3.59 4.65
CA THR A 176 -0.75 -3.95 5.46
C THR A 176 0.44 -3.05 5.18
N MET A 177 0.55 -2.48 3.97
CA MET A 177 1.66 -1.58 3.65
C MET A 177 1.56 -0.28 4.48
N LEU A 178 0.36 0.24 4.69
CA LEU A 178 0.16 1.40 5.59
C LEU A 178 0.55 1.04 7.02
N ASP A 179 0.18 -0.15 7.51
CA ASP A 179 0.53 -0.58 8.87
C ASP A 179 2.05 -0.67 9.04
N VAL A 180 2.76 -1.18 8.03
CA VAL A 180 4.23 -1.24 8.03
C VAL A 180 4.83 0.17 8.02
N ILE A 181 4.28 1.09 7.23
CA ILE A 181 4.73 2.50 7.21
C ILE A 181 4.50 3.15 8.58
N ASP A 182 3.31 2.99 9.17
CA ASP A 182 2.97 3.48 10.50
C ASP A 182 3.96 2.93 11.56
N ARG A 183 4.23 1.62 11.51
CA ARG A 183 5.16 0.95 12.42
C ARG A 183 6.60 1.47 12.25
N ALA A 184 7.08 1.59 11.01
CA ALA A 184 8.44 2.03 10.75
C ALA A 184 8.65 3.50 11.14
N LEU A 185 7.68 4.38 10.89
CA LEU A 185 7.74 5.78 11.32
C LEU A 185 7.74 5.90 12.85
N TYR A 186 6.93 5.09 13.54
CA TYR A 186 6.95 5.01 15.00
C TYR A 186 8.31 4.53 15.53
N LEU A 187 8.91 3.53 14.86
CA LEU A 187 10.19 2.92 15.23
C LEU A 187 11.40 3.57 14.55
N ARG A 188 11.28 4.79 14.01
CA ARG A 188 12.34 5.45 13.23
C ARG A 188 13.66 5.54 13.99
N LEU A 189 13.65 6.09 15.21
CA LEU A 189 14.88 6.25 16.00
C LEU A 189 15.50 4.89 16.40
N PRO A 190 14.74 3.90 16.93
CA PRO A 190 15.28 2.58 17.25
C PRO A 190 15.81 1.83 16.03
N LEU A 191 15.14 1.93 14.87
CA LEU A 191 15.60 1.32 13.62
C LEU A 191 16.91 1.95 13.15
N ASP A 192 17.00 3.28 13.14
CA ASP A 192 18.22 3.98 12.76
C ASP A 192 19.38 3.63 13.70
N ARG A 193 19.13 3.53 15.00
CA ARG A 193 20.11 3.10 16.00
C ARG A 193 20.60 1.69 15.74
N LEU A 194 19.68 0.74 15.57
CA LEU A 194 19.99 -0.66 15.33
C LEU A 194 20.82 -0.82 14.06
N LEU A 195 20.36 -0.27 12.93
CA LEU A 195 21.03 -0.41 11.64
C LEU A 195 22.40 0.29 11.60
N SER A 196 22.66 1.22 12.53
CA SER A 196 23.96 1.89 12.69
C SER A 196 24.92 1.17 13.64
N MET A 197 24.53 0.05 14.25
CA MET A 197 25.43 -0.74 15.09
C MET A 197 26.54 -1.36 14.26
N GLY A 198 27.79 -1.31 14.76
CA GLY A 198 28.96 -1.75 14.00
C GLY A 198 28.92 -3.20 13.49
N LYS A 199 28.15 -4.09 14.15
CA LYS A 199 27.94 -5.48 13.70
C LYS A 199 27.09 -5.60 12.43
N TYR A 200 26.26 -4.60 12.14
CA TYR A 200 25.40 -4.53 10.95
C TYR A 200 25.99 -3.64 9.84
N THR A 201 27.09 -2.94 10.12
CA THR A 201 27.76 -2.02 9.19
C THR A 201 28.96 -2.65 8.46
N ARG A 202 29.60 -3.68 9.03
CA ARG A 202 30.82 -4.29 8.45
C ARG A 202 30.54 -5.69 7.90
N LYS A 203 30.98 -5.95 6.67
CA LYS A 203 30.98 -7.30 6.07
C LYS A 203 32.02 -8.16 6.80
N GLY A 204 31.62 -9.33 7.28
CA GLY A 204 32.50 -10.28 7.97
C GLY A 204 31.94 -11.69 7.91
N LYS A 205 32.79 -12.72 8.02
CA LYS A 205 32.35 -14.13 7.99
C LYS A 205 31.27 -14.36 9.05
N GLY A 206 30.08 -14.78 8.61
CA GLY A 206 28.93 -15.06 9.48
C GLY A 206 28.18 -13.83 10.03
N LYS A 207 28.49 -12.60 9.59
CA LYS A 207 27.81 -11.38 10.04
C LYS A 207 26.86 -10.83 8.98
N LYS A 208 25.60 -10.63 9.35
CA LYS A 208 24.57 -10.02 8.47
C LYS A 208 24.82 -8.51 8.36
N MET A 209 25.06 -8.01 7.15
CA MET A 209 25.24 -6.57 6.90
C MET A 209 23.88 -5.95 6.56
N LEU A 210 23.35 -5.10 7.45
CA LEU A 210 22.01 -4.52 7.31
C LEU A 210 22.01 -3.03 6.99
N VAL A 211 23.20 -2.38 6.95
CA VAL A 211 23.31 -0.93 6.70
C VAL A 211 22.69 -0.49 5.38
N HIS A 212 22.66 -1.36 4.36
CA HIS A 212 22.05 -1.07 3.06
C HIS A 212 20.51 -0.90 3.13
N LEU A 213 19.87 -1.41 4.17
CA LEU A 213 18.44 -1.24 4.43
C LEU A 213 18.13 0.00 5.27
N LYS A 214 19.14 0.75 5.71
CA LYS A 214 18.91 2.01 6.41
C LYS A 214 18.26 3.02 5.47
N LEU A 215 17.20 3.67 5.95
CA LEU A 215 16.53 4.72 5.21
C LEU A 215 17.29 6.05 5.35
N SER A 216 17.45 6.79 4.26
CA SER A 216 17.93 8.17 4.25
C SER A 216 16.85 9.13 4.77
N SER A 217 17.21 10.41 4.99
CA SER A 217 16.22 11.42 5.38
C SER A 217 15.10 11.55 4.35
N ASP A 218 15.48 11.62 3.07
CA ASP A 218 14.52 11.79 1.96
C ASP A 218 13.60 10.56 1.84
N GLU A 219 14.12 9.36 2.06
CA GLU A 219 13.32 8.13 2.08
C GLU A 219 12.31 8.14 3.25
N TRP A 220 12.71 8.64 4.43
CA TRP A 220 11.78 8.82 5.54
C TRP A 220 10.72 9.89 5.26
N ASP A 221 11.10 11.00 4.65
CA ASP A 221 10.18 12.09 4.30
C ASP A 221 9.16 11.61 3.26
N LEU A 222 9.59 10.79 2.30
CA LEU A 222 8.69 10.13 1.34
C LEU A 222 7.65 9.24 2.04
N LEU A 223 8.04 8.47 3.07
CA LEU A 223 7.10 7.68 3.87
C LEU A 223 6.08 8.57 4.61
N VAL A 224 6.52 9.72 5.13
CA VAL A 224 5.63 10.70 5.77
C VAL A 224 4.63 11.27 4.78
N GLU A 225 5.04 11.54 3.53
CA GLU A 225 4.20 12.09 2.49
C GLU A 225 3.13 11.10 1.98
N ILE A 226 3.48 9.84 1.75
CA ILE A 226 2.54 8.84 1.20
C ILE A 226 1.54 8.33 2.26
N ARG A 227 1.94 8.32 3.53
CA ARG A 227 1.13 7.84 4.66
C ARG A 227 -0.30 8.41 4.72
N PRO A 228 -0.54 9.74 4.70
CA PRO A 228 -1.90 10.29 4.78
C PRO A 228 -2.79 9.82 3.64
N ILE A 229 -2.24 9.65 2.43
CA ILE A 229 -2.97 9.19 1.25
C ILE A 229 -3.53 7.79 1.52
N LEU A 230 -2.66 6.84 1.89
CA LEU A 230 -3.07 5.46 2.21
C LEU A 230 -4.07 5.42 3.39
N LYS A 231 -3.88 6.30 4.38
CA LYS A 231 -4.75 6.37 5.57
C LYS A 231 -6.18 6.77 5.22
N TRP A 232 -6.39 7.69 4.28
CA TRP A 232 -7.74 8.06 3.84
C TRP A 232 -8.51 6.86 3.28
N PHE A 233 -7.84 6.03 2.47
CA PHE A 233 -8.44 4.82 1.93
C PHE A 233 -8.72 3.78 3.01
N LYS A 234 -7.78 3.56 3.96
CA LYS A 234 -8.01 2.61 5.07
C LYS A 234 -9.24 3.00 5.90
N ILE A 235 -9.39 4.29 6.23
CA ILE A 235 -10.56 4.81 6.95
C ILE A 235 -11.85 4.56 6.16
N ALA A 236 -11.84 4.86 4.86
CA ALA A 236 -13.01 4.64 4.00
C ALA A 236 -13.37 3.16 3.93
N THR A 237 -12.40 2.27 3.67
CA THR A 237 -12.63 0.83 3.63
C THR A 237 -13.19 0.31 4.94
N GLN A 238 -12.59 0.65 6.08
CA GLN A 238 -13.10 0.24 7.40
C GLN A 238 -14.54 0.71 7.65
N HIS A 239 -14.89 1.91 7.21
CA HIS A 239 -16.25 2.43 7.35
C HIS A 239 -17.25 1.62 6.52
N PHE A 240 -16.93 1.34 5.26
CA PHE A 240 -17.80 0.60 4.35
C PHE A 240 -17.76 -0.94 4.52
N SER A 241 -16.87 -1.45 5.35
CA SER A 241 -16.82 -2.86 5.75
C SER A 241 -17.74 -3.20 6.92
N LYS A 242 -18.39 -2.22 7.56
CA LYS A 242 -19.33 -2.47 8.67
C LYS A 242 -20.58 -3.20 8.17
N SER A 243 -20.83 -4.41 8.68
CA SER A 243 -22.13 -5.07 8.54
C SER A 243 -23.14 -4.37 9.45
N ASN A 244 -24.41 -4.31 9.05
CA ASN A 244 -25.57 -3.78 9.81
C ASN A 244 -26.02 -2.34 9.54
N ARG A 245 -25.47 -1.60 8.56
CA ARG A 245 -26.00 -0.29 8.15
C ARG A 245 -26.00 -0.12 6.62
N PRO A 246 -27.09 0.38 6.01
CA PRO A 246 -27.05 0.78 4.61
C PRO A 246 -26.18 2.03 4.45
N LEU A 247 -25.04 1.89 3.76
CA LEU A 247 -24.08 2.99 3.54
C LEU A 247 -24.13 3.55 2.11
N LEU A 248 -25.09 3.12 1.28
CA LEU A 248 -25.13 3.48 -0.14
C LEU A 248 -25.23 4.99 -0.38
N ALA A 249 -25.98 5.71 0.47
CA ALA A 249 -26.10 7.17 0.41
C ALA A 249 -24.78 7.90 0.71
N GLU A 250 -23.85 7.25 1.40
CA GLU A 250 -22.58 7.87 1.82
C GLU A 250 -21.47 7.67 0.78
N VAL A 251 -21.69 6.81 -0.23
CA VAL A 251 -20.68 6.48 -1.25
C VAL A 251 -20.21 7.72 -2.01
N ILE A 252 -21.14 8.51 -2.57
CA ILE A 252 -20.80 9.70 -3.36
C ILE A 252 -20.04 10.73 -2.50
N PRO A 253 -20.52 11.12 -1.30
CA PRO A 253 -19.78 12.00 -0.40
C PRO A 253 -18.35 11.53 -0.06
N TYR A 254 -18.14 10.23 0.11
CA TYR A 254 -16.80 9.69 0.37
C TYR A 254 -15.92 9.73 -0.86
N ILE A 255 -16.47 9.48 -2.07
CA ILE A 255 -15.70 9.65 -3.30
C ILE A 255 -15.26 11.11 -3.43
N ASP A 256 -16.19 12.06 -3.29
CA ASP A 256 -15.90 13.51 -3.38
C ASP A 256 -14.84 13.96 -2.37
N SER A 257 -14.94 13.48 -1.12
CA SER A 257 -13.97 13.82 -0.09
C SER A 257 -12.57 13.30 -0.40
N ILE A 258 -12.46 12.07 -0.91
CA ILE A 258 -11.17 11.44 -1.23
C ILE A 258 -10.59 12.05 -2.50
N THR A 259 -11.38 12.23 -3.56
CA THR A 259 -10.92 12.85 -4.82
C THR A 259 -10.40 14.25 -4.56
N LYS A 260 -11.12 15.06 -3.77
CA LYS A 260 -10.66 16.41 -3.42
C LYS A 260 -9.30 16.40 -2.71
N LYS A 261 -9.12 15.51 -1.73
CA LYS A 261 -7.83 15.37 -1.03
C LYS A 261 -6.69 14.92 -1.96
N LEU A 262 -6.99 14.06 -2.93
CA LEU A 262 -6.00 13.63 -3.93
C LEU A 262 -5.64 14.77 -4.88
N GLU A 263 -6.62 15.55 -5.36
CA GLU A 263 -6.38 16.76 -6.16
C GLU A 263 -5.49 17.77 -5.42
N ASP A 264 -5.75 17.98 -4.14
CA ASP A 264 -4.93 18.87 -3.31
C ASP A 264 -3.47 18.39 -3.25
N VAL A 265 -3.23 17.07 -3.13
CA VAL A 265 -1.88 16.49 -3.20
C VAL A 265 -1.27 16.65 -4.60
N ILE A 266 -2.04 16.40 -5.66
CA ILE A 266 -1.58 16.53 -7.05
C ILE A 266 -1.13 17.97 -7.34
N GLY A 267 -1.86 18.96 -6.82
CA GLY A 267 -1.55 20.39 -6.97
C GLY A 267 -0.48 20.93 -6.04
N ASP A 268 -0.04 20.15 -5.04
CA ASP A 268 0.95 20.59 -4.05
C ASP A 268 2.38 20.26 -4.51
N TYR A 269 3.03 21.25 -5.13
CA TYR A 269 4.42 21.15 -5.60
C TYR A 269 5.46 21.08 -4.47
N SER A 270 5.06 21.19 -3.19
CA SER A 270 5.96 20.89 -2.07
C SER A 270 6.12 19.38 -1.83
N LYS A 271 5.24 18.55 -2.41
CA LYS A 271 5.32 17.09 -2.35
C LYS A 271 6.27 16.53 -3.39
N SER A 272 6.90 15.41 -3.06
CA SER A 272 7.75 14.65 -3.99
C SER A 272 6.99 14.34 -5.28
N PRO A 273 7.61 14.48 -6.47
CA PRO A 273 6.95 14.19 -7.75
C PRO A 273 6.27 12.82 -7.78
N ILE A 274 6.93 11.79 -7.23
CA ILE A 274 6.39 10.42 -7.18
C ILE A 274 5.14 10.30 -6.31
N VAL A 275 5.01 11.07 -5.22
CA VAL A 275 3.81 11.08 -4.38
C VAL A 275 2.65 11.73 -5.12
N ARG A 276 2.91 12.82 -5.84
CA ARG A 276 1.91 13.49 -6.68
C ARG A 276 1.42 12.58 -7.80
N ALA A 277 2.34 11.87 -8.45
CA ALA A 277 2.00 10.88 -9.46
C ALA A 277 1.24 9.68 -8.87
N ALA A 278 1.60 9.22 -7.66
CA ALA A 278 0.85 8.20 -6.94
C ALA A 278 -0.60 8.66 -6.66
N ALA A 279 -0.76 9.91 -6.19
CA ALA A 279 -2.06 10.52 -5.96
C ALA A 279 -2.88 10.63 -7.26
N ALA A 280 -2.25 11.01 -8.37
CA ALA A 280 -2.88 11.05 -9.69
C ALA A 280 -3.43 9.68 -10.13
N LYS A 281 -2.67 8.59 -9.90
CA LYS A 281 -3.16 7.23 -10.17
C LYS A 281 -4.37 6.86 -9.32
N GLY A 282 -4.33 7.17 -8.02
CA GLY A 282 -5.47 6.97 -7.13
C GLY A 282 -6.70 7.77 -7.58
N TYR A 283 -6.49 9.04 -7.95
CA TYR A 283 -7.53 9.94 -8.42
C TYR A 283 -8.19 9.43 -9.71
N ALA A 284 -7.41 8.94 -10.67
CA ALA A 284 -7.93 8.40 -11.93
C ALA A 284 -8.88 7.21 -11.72
N ILE A 285 -8.55 6.31 -10.79
CA ILE A 285 -9.43 5.20 -10.40
C ILE A 285 -10.70 5.75 -9.75
N MET A 286 -10.57 6.62 -8.74
CA MET A 286 -11.73 7.19 -8.03
C MET A 286 -12.67 7.91 -9.00
N ASN A 287 -12.14 8.70 -9.93
CA ASN A 287 -12.92 9.45 -10.91
C ASN A 287 -13.63 8.53 -11.93
N LYS A 288 -12.98 7.46 -12.39
CA LYS A 288 -13.64 6.44 -13.24
C LYS A 288 -14.85 5.83 -12.55
N TYR A 289 -14.71 5.48 -11.28
CA TYR A 289 -15.80 4.87 -10.52
C TYR A 289 -16.84 5.89 -10.06
N TYR A 290 -16.47 7.16 -9.86
CA TYR A 290 -17.42 8.25 -9.70
C TYR A 290 -18.38 8.34 -10.88
N GLY A 291 -17.86 8.37 -12.11
CA GLY A 291 -18.69 8.36 -13.32
C GLY A 291 -19.62 7.15 -13.44
N LYS A 292 -19.27 6.01 -12.84
CA LYS A 292 -20.16 4.83 -12.77
C LYS A 292 -21.33 5.01 -11.80
N THR A 293 -21.22 5.90 -10.80
CA THR A 293 -22.32 6.20 -9.88
C THR A 293 -23.44 6.98 -10.57
N ASP A 294 -23.11 7.83 -11.54
CA ASP A 294 -24.07 8.62 -12.31
C ASP A 294 -25.03 7.77 -13.15
N TYR A 295 -24.57 6.64 -13.66
CA TYR A 295 -25.42 5.76 -14.47
C TYR A 295 -26.40 4.94 -13.64
N SER A 296 -26.17 4.79 -12.32
CA SER A 296 -26.99 3.94 -11.47
C SER A 296 -27.96 4.77 -10.64
N ILE A 297 -29.26 4.58 -10.91
CA ILE A 297 -30.36 5.28 -10.23
C ILE A 297 -30.35 5.03 -8.71
N MET A 298 -29.78 3.90 -8.29
CA MET A 298 -29.70 3.51 -6.88
C MET A 298 -28.93 4.52 -6.04
N TYR A 299 -27.77 5.00 -6.51
CA TYR A 299 -27.00 6.01 -5.77
C TYR A 299 -27.76 7.33 -5.69
N ARG A 300 -28.40 7.76 -6.79
CA ARG A 300 -29.15 9.02 -6.86
C ARG A 300 -30.40 9.04 -5.97
N MET A 301 -31.14 7.92 -5.93
CA MET A 301 -32.31 7.78 -5.06
C MET A 301 -31.92 7.88 -3.59
N CYS A 302 -30.84 7.21 -3.18
CA CYS A 302 -30.36 7.25 -1.80
C CYS A 302 -29.84 8.64 -1.37
N MET A 303 -29.22 9.39 -2.30
CA MET A 303 -28.78 10.77 -2.03
C MET A 303 -29.96 11.73 -1.81
N SER A 304 -31.03 11.58 -2.61
CA SER A 304 -32.22 12.45 -2.52
C SER A 304 -32.90 12.34 -1.15
N THR A 305 -32.90 11.15 -0.53
CA THR A 305 -33.42 10.95 0.83
C THR A 305 -32.51 11.53 1.93
N PHE A 306 -31.20 11.63 1.70
CA PHE A 306 -30.24 12.16 2.70
C PHE A 306 -30.41 13.68 2.90
N PHE A 307 -30.70 14.43 1.83
CA PHE A 307 -30.97 15.87 1.92
C PHE A 307 -32.34 16.22 2.54
N HIS A 308 -33.28 15.27 2.63
CA HIS A 308 -34.58 15.48 3.27
C HIS A 308 -34.62 15.09 4.75
N LEU A 309 -33.53 14.52 5.28
CA LEU A 309 -33.38 14.12 6.68
C LEU A 309 -32.44 15.03 7.49
N LEU A 310 -31.91 16.09 6.85
CA LEU A 310 -31.19 17.21 7.47
C LEU A 310 -32.06 18.46 7.44
#